data_AF-A0A4Y8BQJ2-F1
#
_entry.id   AF-A0A4Y8BQJ2-F1
#
_cell.length_a   1.000
_cell.length_b   1.000
_cell.length_c   1.000
_cell.angle_alpha   90.00
_cell.angle_beta   90.00
_cell.angle_gamma   90.00
#
_symmetry.space_group_name_H-M   'P 1'
#
loop_
_entity.id
_entity.type
_entity.pdbx_description
1 polymer ?
#
loop_
_entity_poly.entity_id
_entity_poly.type
_entity_poly.pdbx_seq_one_letter_code
_entity_poly.pdbx_strand_id
1 'polypeptide(L)'
;MKKIESFVLNFLFKISTQPVLLRDLLEANALFNEGMLVDPAKLNYKLKVFNSYLLYAFICLIVLTPLLAITHYLFTLLDFHISIISAIVVTSAIFIGYDLFKIYTRKLISKKLIQKAWMIHFPCFPYEKYSNLIENIYKQALKEEIPKNSLEQYVLEKIVQNS
;
A
#
# COMPACT_ATOMS: atom_id res chain seq x y z
N MET A 1 5.25 -19.09 2.62
CA MET A 1 4.44 -17.84 2.71
C MET A 1 4.71 -16.81 1.61
N LYS A 2 5.95 -16.55 1.17
CA LYS A 2 6.27 -15.50 0.15
C LYS A 2 5.55 -15.65 -1.22
N LYS A 3 5.23 -16.89 -1.64
CA LYS A 3 4.68 -17.20 -2.97
C LYS A 3 3.22 -16.76 -3.14
N ILE A 4 2.40 -16.91 -2.10
CA ILE A 4 0.98 -16.52 -2.12
C ILE A 4 0.87 -14.99 -2.15
N GLU A 5 1.62 -14.31 -1.28
CA GLU A 5 1.64 -12.84 -1.25
C GLU A 5 2.11 -12.24 -2.59
N SER A 6 3.19 -12.78 -3.18
CA SER A 6 3.62 -12.33 -4.52
C SER A 6 2.57 -12.60 -5.60
N PHE A 7 1.86 -13.73 -5.51
CA PHE A 7 0.79 -14.05 -6.46
C PHE A 7 -0.36 -13.06 -6.35
N VAL A 8 -0.84 -12.79 -5.13
CA VAL A 8 -1.90 -11.80 -4.86
C VAL A 8 -1.49 -10.41 -5.32
N LEU A 9 -0.26 -9.98 -5.03
CA LEU A 9 0.22 -8.66 -5.46
C LEU A 9 0.35 -8.56 -6.98
N ASN A 10 0.83 -9.59 -7.66
CA ASN A 10 0.90 -9.61 -9.14
C ASN A 10 -0.48 -9.69 -9.79
N PHE A 11 -1.44 -10.31 -9.09
CA PHE A 11 -2.84 -10.34 -9.51
C PHE A 11 -3.49 -8.96 -9.37
N LEU A 12 -3.24 -8.26 -8.25
CA LEU A 12 -3.82 -6.94 -7.95
C LEU A 12 -3.12 -5.78 -8.66
N PHE A 13 -1.82 -5.86 -8.87
CA PHE A 13 -1.01 -4.75 -9.37
C PHE A 13 -0.24 -5.14 -10.63
N LYS A 14 -0.06 -4.15 -11.51
CA LYS A 14 0.94 -4.20 -12.58
C LYS A 14 2.14 -3.38 -12.11
N ILE A 15 3.27 -4.05 -11.88
CA ILE A 15 4.52 -3.43 -11.46
C ILE A 15 5.39 -3.26 -12.71
N SER A 16 5.93 -2.06 -12.94
CA SER A 16 6.86 -1.82 -14.03
C SER A 16 8.20 -2.52 -13.78
N THR A 17 8.89 -2.87 -14.85
CA THR A 17 10.28 -3.36 -14.79
C THR A 17 11.29 -2.23 -14.60
N GLN A 18 10.87 -0.98 -14.79
CA GLN A 18 11.75 0.18 -14.66
C GLN A 18 12.22 0.37 -13.21
N PRO A 19 13.50 0.68 -13.00
CA PRO A 19 14.02 0.97 -11.67
C PRO A 19 13.38 2.24 -11.11
N VAL A 20 13.16 2.26 -9.80
CA VAL A 20 12.69 3.45 -9.09
C VAL A 20 13.86 4.42 -8.96
N LEU A 21 13.65 5.68 -9.33
CA LEU A 21 14.66 6.73 -9.20
C LEU A 21 14.93 7.01 -7.71
N LEU A 22 16.17 7.33 -7.36
CA LEU A 22 16.56 7.61 -5.97
C LEU A 22 15.69 8.70 -5.33
N ARG A 23 15.50 9.82 -6.03
CA ARG A 23 14.65 10.91 -5.54
C ARG A 23 13.23 10.46 -5.26
N ASP A 24 12.64 9.70 -6.19
CA ASP A 24 11.26 9.24 -6.07
C ASP A 24 11.14 8.21 -4.93
N LEU A 25 12.20 7.42 -4.67
CA LEU A 25 12.32 6.56 -3.49
C LEU A 25 12.39 7.38 -2.20
N LEU A 26 13.22 8.42 -2.13
CA LEU A 26 13.36 9.26 -0.93
C LEU A 26 12.05 9.97 -0.59
N GLU A 27 11.38 10.53 -1.59
CA GLU A 27 10.06 11.16 -1.45
C GLU A 27 9.00 10.14 -1.04
N ALA A 28 8.97 8.97 -1.68
CA ALA A 28 8.06 7.89 -1.33
C ALA A 28 8.28 7.40 0.11
N ASN A 29 9.53 7.29 0.57
CA ASN A 29 9.86 6.90 1.93
C ASN A 29 9.40 7.94 2.95
N ALA A 30 9.66 9.24 2.70
CA ALA A 30 9.21 10.31 3.57
C ALA A 30 7.68 10.32 3.72
N LEU A 31 6.96 10.27 2.59
CA LEU A 31 5.49 10.19 2.60
C LEU A 31 4.97 8.94 3.32
N PHE A 32 5.63 7.80 3.11
CA PHE A 32 5.24 6.54 3.74
C PHE A 32 5.42 6.58 5.26
N ASN A 33 6.52 7.14 5.75
CA ASN A 33 6.81 7.29 7.17
C ASN A 33 5.85 8.27 7.86
N GLU A 34 5.41 9.32 7.16
CA GLU A 34 4.36 10.23 7.61
C GLU A 34 2.95 9.61 7.59
N GLY A 35 2.81 8.36 7.13
CA GLY A 35 1.53 7.66 7.04
C GLY A 35 0.67 8.06 5.84
N MET A 36 1.22 8.86 4.91
CA MET A 36 0.56 9.32 3.70
C MET A 36 0.50 8.22 2.63
N LEU A 37 -0.44 8.35 1.69
CA LEU A 37 -0.55 7.42 0.56
C LEU A 37 0.45 7.80 -0.53
N VAL A 38 1.45 6.93 -0.73
CA VAL A 38 2.47 7.13 -1.78
C VAL A 38 1.86 7.03 -3.17
N ASP A 39 2.23 7.96 -4.05
CA ASP A 39 1.79 7.98 -5.44
C ASP A 39 2.26 6.73 -6.21
N PRO A 40 1.36 6.02 -6.92
CA PRO A 40 1.74 4.81 -7.62
C PRO A 40 2.76 5.04 -8.73
N ALA A 41 2.76 6.25 -9.32
CA ALA A 41 3.70 6.64 -10.36
C ALA A 41 5.14 6.71 -9.85
N LYS A 42 5.38 7.21 -8.62
CA LYS A 42 6.72 7.31 -8.02
C LYS A 42 7.37 5.95 -7.81
N LEU A 43 6.56 4.93 -7.54
CA LEU A 43 7.00 3.55 -7.35
C LEU A 43 6.73 2.66 -8.59
N ASN A 44 6.37 3.26 -9.72
CA ASN A 44 6.12 2.59 -11.00
C ASN A 44 5.15 1.39 -10.94
N TYR A 45 4.02 1.52 -10.22
CA TYR A 45 2.98 0.49 -10.21
C TYR A 45 1.59 1.06 -10.52
N LYS A 46 0.69 0.18 -10.98
CA LYS A 46 -0.71 0.49 -11.25
C LYS A 46 -1.62 -0.58 -10.66
N LEU A 47 -2.70 -0.18 -10.00
CA LEU A 47 -3.75 -1.09 -9.56
C LEU A 47 -4.53 -1.60 -10.77
N LYS A 48 -4.68 -2.92 -10.89
CA LYS A 48 -5.60 -3.56 -11.83
C LYS A 48 -6.99 -3.52 -11.21
N VAL A 49 -7.73 -2.47 -11.52
CA VAL A 49 -9.05 -2.19 -10.91
C VAL A 49 -9.98 -3.40 -11.01
N PHE A 50 -10.12 -3.99 -12.19
CA PHE A 50 -10.95 -5.18 -12.39
C PHE A 50 -10.54 -6.35 -11.49
N ASN A 51 -9.25 -6.69 -11.45
CA ASN A 51 -8.73 -7.76 -10.59
C ASN A 51 -8.95 -7.47 -9.10
N SER A 52 -8.86 -6.21 -8.69
CA SER A 52 -9.13 -5.82 -7.30
C SER A 52 -10.59 -6.06 -6.91
N TYR A 53 -11.54 -5.76 -7.80
CA TYR A 53 -12.95 -6.09 -7.59
C TYR A 53 -13.18 -7.60 -7.56
N LEU A 54 -12.56 -8.35 -8.49
CA LEU A 54 -12.72 -9.80 -8.54
C LEU A 54 -12.22 -10.47 -7.25
N LEU A 55 -11.04 -10.08 -6.76
CA LEU A 55 -10.50 -10.64 -5.52
C LEU A 55 -11.36 -10.26 -4.31
N TYR A 56 -11.79 -9.01 -4.22
CA TYR A 56 -12.62 -8.56 -3.10
C TYR A 56 -14.01 -9.21 -3.13
N ALA A 57 -14.62 -9.37 -4.31
CA ALA A 57 -15.88 -10.08 -4.48
C ALA A 57 -15.76 -11.55 -4.05
N PHE A 58 -14.65 -12.22 -4.37
CA PHE A 58 -14.39 -13.58 -3.93
C PHE A 58 -14.25 -13.67 -2.40
N ILE A 59 -13.55 -12.72 -1.77
CA ILE A 59 -13.48 -12.61 -0.30
C ILE A 59 -14.87 -12.41 0.30
N CYS A 60 -15.66 -11.49 -0.26
CA CYS A 60 -17.03 -11.24 0.17
C CYS A 60 -17.90 -12.50 0.03
N LEU A 61 -17.77 -13.25 -1.06
CA LEU A 61 -18.54 -14.48 -1.27
C LEU A 61 -18.20 -15.53 -0.19
N ILE A 62 -16.92 -15.72 0.11
CA ILE A 62 -16.47 -16.67 1.14
C ILE A 62 -16.98 -16.28 2.53
N VAL A 63 -17.05 -14.98 2.84
CA VAL A 63 -17.47 -14.49 4.17
C VAL A 63 -18.99 -14.39 4.29
N LEU A 64 -19.65 -13.83 3.28
CA LEU A 64 -21.09 -13.56 3.30
C LEU A 64 -21.90 -14.82 3.08
N THR A 65 -21.46 -15.78 2.25
CA THR A 65 -22.22 -17.02 2.01
C THR A 65 -22.49 -17.81 3.29
N PRO A 66 -21.50 -18.13 4.15
CA PRO A 66 -21.77 -18.82 5.41
C PRO A 66 -22.57 -17.94 6.37
N LEU A 67 -22.31 -16.63 6.41
CA LEU A 67 -23.07 -15.70 7.24
C LEU A 67 -24.56 -15.70 6.85
N LEU A 68 -24.85 -15.64 5.56
CA LEU A 68 -26.20 -15.74 4.99
C LEU A 68 -26.83 -17.09 5.30
N ALA A 69 -26.11 -18.20 5.14
CA ALA A 69 -26.63 -19.53 5.45
C ALA A 69 -27.05 -19.67 6.93
N ILE A 70 -26.26 -19.12 7.86
CA ILE A 70 -26.56 -19.14 9.29
C ILE A 70 -27.74 -18.20 9.61
N THR A 71 -27.73 -17.00 9.04
CA THR A 71 -28.75 -15.98 9.32
C THR A 71 -30.06 -16.20 8.57
N HIS A 72 -30.09 -17.05 7.54
CA HIS A 72 -31.28 -17.33 6.72
C HIS A 72 -32.49 -17.73 7.58
N TYR A 73 -32.31 -18.61 8.57
CA TYR A 73 -33.40 -19.02 9.46
C TYR A 73 -33.92 -17.87 10.33
N LEU A 74 -33.03 -16.96 10.77
CA LEU A 74 -33.42 -15.77 11.54
C LEU A 74 -34.19 -14.77 10.67
N PHE A 75 -33.79 -14.63 9.39
CA PHE A 75 -34.47 -13.73 8.46
C PHE A 75 -35.88 -14.18 8.08
N THR A 76 -36.20 -15.48 8.12
CA THR A 76 -37.58 -15.95 7.84
C THR A 76 -38.61 -15.51 8.88
N LEU A 77 -38.17 -15.07 10.06
CA LEU A 77 -39.03 -14.62 11.15
C LEU A 77 -39.09 -13.08 11.26
N LEU A 78 -38.46 -12.36 10.34
CA LEU A 78 -38.13 -10.94 10.46
C LEU A 78 -39.03 -10.07 9.58
N ASP A 79 -39.51 -8.94 10.11
CA ASP A 79 -40.34 -7.98 9.37
C ASP A 79 -39.61 -7.42 8.14
N PHE A 80 -40.37 -7.21 7.06
CA PHE A 80 -39.86 -6.74 5.77
C PHE A 80 -39.05 -5.43 5.88
N HIS A 81 -39.48 -4.50 6.73
CA HIS A 81 -38.78 -3.23 6.96
C HIS A 81 -37.38 -3.44 7.53
N ILE A 82 -37.22 -4.37 8.46
CA ILE A 82 -35.91 -4.65 9.09
C ILE A 82 -35.01 -5.38 8.09
N SER A 83 -35.57 -6.24 7.23
CA SER A 83 -34.83 -6.89 6.14
C SER A 83 -34.22 -5.87 5.17
N ILE A 84 -34.99 -4.84 4.77
CA ILE A 84 -34.48 -3.75 3.94
C ILE A 84 -33.34 -3.00 4.62
N ILE A 85 -33.53 -2.60 5.89
CA ILE A 85 -32.50 -1.86 6.65
C ILE A 85 -31.22 -2.69 6.76
N SER A 86 -31.35 -3.97 7.07
CA SER A 86 -30.21 -4.89 7.14
C SER A 86 -29.47 -5.00 5.81
N ALA A 87 -30.19 -5.11 4.69
CA ALA A 87 -29.57 -5.18 3.37
C ALA A 87 -28.79 -3.90 3.03
N ILE A 88 -29.32 -2.72 3.39
CA ILE A 88 -28.64 -1.44 3.20
C ILE A 88 -27.34 -1.41 4.01
N VAL A 89 -27.41 -1.76 5.31
CA VAL A 89 -26.24 -1.75 6.21
C VAL A 89 -25.14 -2.70 5.71
N VAL A 90 -25.50 -3.93 5.35
CA VAL A 90 -24.55 -4.92 4.82
C VAL A 90 -23.93 -4.42 3.51
N THR A 91 -24.74 -3.90 2.60
CA THR A 91 -24.24 -3.36 1.32
C THR A 91 -23.28 -2.19 1.52
N SER A 92 -23.61 -1.24 2.41
CA SER A 92 -22.72 -0.14 2.77
C SER A 92 -21.41 -0.64 3.39
N ALA A 93 -21.48 -1.62 4.28
CA ALA A 93 -20.29 -2.22 4.90
C ALA A 93 -19.37 -2.88 3.85
N ILE A 94 -19.93 -3.54 2.83
CA ILE A 94 -19.16 -4.12 1.72
C ILE A 94 -18.40 -3.04 0.95
N PHE A 95 -19.06 -1.92 0.62
CA PHE A 95 -18.42 -0.81 -0.10
C PHE A 95 -17.32 -0.14 0.73
N ILE A 96 -17.58 0.16 2.00
CA ILE A 96 -16.57 0.71 2.92
C ILE A 96 -15.39 -0.26 3.04
N GLY A 97 -15.67 -1.56 3.19
CA GLY A 97 -14.64 -2.59 3.25
C GLY A 97 -13.79 -2.65 1.98
N TYR A 98 -14.38 -2.42 0.79
CA TYR A 98 -13.63 -2.38 -0.47
C TYR A 98 -12.66 -1.20 -0.50
N ASP A 99 -13.08 -0.02 -0.05
CA ASP A 99 -12.21 1.15 0.00
C ASP A 99 -11.06 0.97 1.00
N LEU A 100 -11.34 0.40 2.17
CA LEU A 100 -10.31 0.02 3.14
C LEU A 100 -9.34 -1.02 2.56
N PHE A 101 -9.87 -2.04 1.88
CA PHE A 101 -9.07 -3.06 1.20
C PHE A 101 -8.14 -2.45 0.14
N LYS A 102 -8.66 -1.52 -0.67
CA LYS A 102 -7.87 -0.79 -1.69
C LYS A 102 -6.75 0.03 -1.06
N ILE A 103 -7.01 0.71 0.05
CA ILE A 103 -6.01 1.48 0.80
C ILE A 103 -4.96 0.56 1.41
N TYR A 104 -5.39 -0.52 2.06
CA TYR A 104 -4.52 -1.49 2.72
C TYR A 104 -3.56 -2.15 1.73
N THR A 105 -4.10 -2.68 0.63
CA THR A 105 -3.28 -3.31 -0.42
C THR A 105 -2.31 -2.32 -1.07
N ARG A 106 -2.71 -1.05 -1.23
CA ARG A 106 -1.81 0.03 -1.70
C ARG A 106 -0.65 0.24 -0.73
N LYS A 107 -0.92 0.36 0.58
CA LYS A 107 0.14 0.54 1.59
C LYS A 107 1.12 -0.64 1.60
N LEU A 108 0.61 -1.87 1.49
CA LEU A 108 1.45 -3.08 1.44
C LEU A 108 2.39 -3.08 0.24
N ILE A 109 1.87 -2.81 -0.97
CA ILE A 109 2.72 -2.82 -2.17
C ILE A 109 3.73 -1.66 -2.15
N SER A 110 3.33 -0.47 -1.67
CA SER A 110 4.24 0.67 -1.55
C SER A 110 5.41 0.34 -0.64
N LYS A 111 5.16 -0.21 0.56
CA LYS A 111 6.22 -0.62 1.50
C LYS A 111 7.18 -1.62 0.85
N LYS A 112 6.65 -2.63 0.17
CA LYS A 112 7.43 -3.68 -0.48
C LYS A 112 8.31 -3.13 -1.60
N LEU A 113 7.78 -2.20 -2.39
CA LEU A 113 8.52 -1.57 -3.49
C LEU A 113 9.58 -0.60 -2.96
N ILE A 114 9.29 0.16 -1.90
CA ILE A 114 10.27 1.00 -1.20
C ILE A 114 11.42 0.13 -0.70
N GLN A 115 11.15 -0.93 0.05
CA GLN A 115 12.18 -1.85 0.54
C GLN A 115 12.99 -2.49 -0.60
N LYS A 116 12.34 -2.84 -1.72
CA LYS A 116 13.02 -3.39 -2.89
C LYS A 116 13.95 -2.37 -3.54
N ALA A 117 13.49 -1.14 -3.75
CA ALA A 117 14.29 -0.06 -4.31
C ALA A 117 15.41 0.36 -3.35
N TRP A 118 15.15 0.30 -2.05
CA TRP A 118 16.12 0.59 -1.01
C TRP A 118 17.32 -0.35 -1.06
N MET A 119 17.11 -1.65 -1.23
CA MET A 119 18.22 -2.61 -1.38
C MET A 119 19.11 -2.33 -2.60
N ILE A 120 18.59 -1.63 -3.61
CA ILE A 120 19.35 -1.26 -4.82
C ILE A 120 20.19 -0.01 -4.55
N HIS A 121 19.58 1.03 -3.97
CA HIS A 121 20.23 2.33 -3.75
C HIS A 121 21.10 2.37 -2.49
N PHE A 122 20.74 1.61 -1.46
CA PHE A 122 21.37 1.61 -0.14
C PHE A 122 21.68 0.18 0.35
N PRO A 123 22.49 -0.61 -0.36
CA PRO A 123 22.72 -2.02 -0.03
C PRO A 123 23.36 -2.24 1.34
N CYS A 124 24.19 -1.30 1.80
CA CYS A 124 24.89 -1.38 3.09
C CYS A 124 24.06 -0.84 4.27
N PHE A 125 22.92 -0.19 4.01
CA PHE A 125 22.12 0.47 5.05
C PHE A 125 20.75 -0.22 5.17
N PRO A 126 20.47 -1.00 6.22
CA PRO A 126 19.19 -1.67 6.37
C PRO A 126 18.04 -0.66 6.52
N TYR A 127 16.95 -0.88 5.77
CA TYR A 127 15.79 0.01 5.70
C TYR A 127 15.21 0.32 7.09
N GLU A 128 15.09 -0.71 7.92
CA GLU A 128 14.45 -0.69 9.22
C GLU A 128 15.16 0.24 10.21
N LYS A 129 16.48 0.42 10.04
CA LYS A 129 17.30 1.30 10.90
C LYS A 129 17.44 2.70 10.31
N TYR A 130 17.57 2.81 8.99
CA TYR A 130 17.98 4.06 8.34
C TYR A 130 16.83 4.83 7.65
N SER A 131 15.63 4.25 7.54
CA SER A 131 14.48 4.90 6.88
C SER A 131 14.13 6.28 7.47
N ASN A 132 14.02 6.39 8.80
CA ASN A 132 13.70 7.66 9.47
C ASN A 132 14.88 8.67 9.40
N LEU A 133 16.11 8.17 9.48
CA LEU A 133 17.30 9.02 9.40
C LEU A 133 17.43 9.65 8.00
N ILE A 134 17.24 8.85 6.96
CA ILE A 134 17.31 9.32 5.57
C ILE A 134 16.12 10.20 5.21
N GLU A 135 14.94 9.96 5.78
CA GLU A 135 13.83 10.91 5.69
C GLU A 135 14.22 12.29 6.23
N ASN A 136 14.85 12.36 7.41
CA ASN A 136 15.28 13.63 7.99
C ASN A 136 16.33 14.33 7.13
N ILE A 137 17.31 13.57 6.61
CA ILE A 137 18.32 14.09 5.68
C ILE A 137 17.66 14.61 4.41
N TYR A 138 16.69 13.87 3.85
CA TYR A 138 15.97 14.28 2.66
C TYR A 138 15.15 15.57 2.89
N LYS A 139 14.46 15.67 4.03
CA LYS A 139 13.76 16.89 4.45
C LYS A 139 14.72 18.08 4.59
N GLN A 140 15.93 17.85 5.11
CA GLN A 140 16.97 18.88 5.18
C GLN A 140 17.46 19.28 3.79
N ALA A 141 17.72 18.32 2.90
CA ALA A 141 18.12 18.59 1.52
C ALA A 141 17.09 19.44 0.75
N LEU A 142 15.78 19.22 1.01
CA LEU A 142 14.72 20.04 0.45
C LEU A 142 14.73 21.48 0.98
N LYS A 143 15.01 21.68 2.28
CA LYS A 143 15.12 23.01 2.89
C LYS A 143 16.35 23.78 2.40
N GLU A 144 17.44 23.06 2.11
CA GLU A 144 18.68 23.62 1.57
C GLU A 144 18.65 23.75 0.03
N GLU A 145 17.51 23.45 -0.61
CA GLU A 145 17.28 23.52 -2.07
C GLU A 145 18.36 22.80 -2.89
N ILE A 146 18.84 21.66 -2.39
CA ILE A 146 19.93 20.91 -3.02
C ILE A 146 19.52 20.48 -4.44
N PRO A 147 20.34 20.75 -5.47
CA PRO A 147 20.02 20.38 -6.84
C PRO A 147 19.92 18.86 -6.98
N LYS A 148 18.99 18.42 -7.82
CA LYS A 148 18.66 16.99 -8.02
C LYS A 148 19.88 16.12 -8.34
N ASN A 149 20.84 16.67 -9.09
CA ASN A 149 22.05 15.98 -9.51
C ASN A 149 23.03 15.71 -8.35
N SER A 150 22.96 16.51 -7.29
CA SER A 150 23.83 16.40 -6.11
C SER A 150 23.15 15.73 -4.91
N LEU A 151 21.85 15.43 -5.03
CA LEU A 151 21.04 14.86 -3.95
C LEU A 151 21.59 13.50 -3.48
N GLU A 152 22.04 12.66 -4.41
CA GLU A 152 22.61 11.34 -4.08
C GLU A 152 23.87 11.46 -3.23
N GLN A 153 24.82 12.29 -3.68
CA GLN A 153 26.06 12.54 -2.95
C GLN A 153 25.78 13.15 -1.58
N TYR A 154 24.91 14.16 -1.51
CA TYR A 154 24.53 14.81 -0.25
C TYR A 154 23.95 13.80 0.76
N VAL A 155 23.04 12.94 0.31
CA VAL A 155 22.41 11.93 1.18
C VAL A 155 23.45 10.94 1.69
N LEU A 156 24.33 10.44 0.82
CA LEU A 156 25.38 9.49 1.21
C LEU A 156 26.38 10.11 2.22
N GLU A 157 26.85 11.34 1.96
CA GLU A 157 27.75 12.05 2.87
C GLU A 157 27.11 12.25 4.25
N LYS A 158 25.84 12.66 4.29
CA LYS A 158 25.11 12.86 5.54
C LYS A 158 24.79 11.56 6.25
N ILE A 159 24.59 10.45 5.54
CA ILE A 159 24.43 9.14 6.17
C ILE A 159 25.72 8.75 6.89
N VAL A 160 26.89 8.89 6.25
CA VAL A 160 28.21 8.54 6.85
C VAL A 160 28.57 9.45 8.01
N GLN A 161 28.23 10.74 7.94
CA GLN A 161 28.46 11.68 9.05
C GLN A 161 27.59 11.38 10.29
N ASN A 162 26.41 10.77 10.09
CA ASN A 162 25.45 10.47 11.15
C ASN A 162 25.35 8.97 11.49
N SER A 163 26.21 8.11 10.92
CA SER A 163 26.27 6.66 11.16
C SER A 163 27.20 6.31 12.30
#